data_AF-A0A920RL15-F1
#
_entry.id   AF-A0A920RL15-F1
#
_cell.length_a   1.000
_cell.length_b   1.000
_cell.length_c   1.000
_cell.angle_alpha   90.00
_cell.angle_beta   90.00
_cell.angle_gamma   90.00
#
_symmetry.space_group_name_H-M   'P 1'
#
loop_
_entity.id
_entity.type
_entity.pdbx_description
1 polymer ?
#
loop_
_entity_poly.entity_id
_entity_poly.type
_entity_poly.pdbx_seq_one_letter_code
_entity_poly.pdbx_strand_id
1 'polypeptide(L)'
;MFGPRDGRYTHKIVGVPGTVHGMVTAHKRYGSMKWKRLLEPAIRLARDGFEVDAALARSLNAVLASRSVRRGEHHQELIRVYGKSEGRWKAGDRLVCPIWLPRSNVSPTKKTMDSTRDGSPG
;
A
#
# COMPACT_ATOMS: atom_id res chain seq x y z
N MET A 1 10.31 0.06 -31.11
CA MET A 1 9.97 -1.36 -31.34
C MET A 1 10.43 -2.15 -30.10
N PHE A 2 9.62 -3.09 -29.60
CA PHE A 2 9.93 -3.88 -28.40
C PHE A 2 11.14 -4.80 -28.63
N GLY A 3 12.07 -4.84 -27.68
CA GLY A 3 13.26 -5.68 -27.73
C GLY A 3 13.11 -7.03 -26.99
N PRO A 4 14.08 -7.95 -27.11
CA PRO A 4 14.03 -9.29 -26.52
C PRO A 4 13.96 -9.33 -24.98
N ARG A 5 14.30 -8.22 -24.31
CA ARG A 5 14.21 -8.04 -22.85
C ARG A 5 12.95 -7.30 -22.40
N ASP A 6 12.14 -6.82 -23.34
CA ASP A 6 10.88 -6.14 -23.04
C ASP A 6 9.80 -7.20 -22.76
N GLY A 7 9.62 -7.52 -21.48
CA GLY A 7 8.60 -8.45 -20.98
C GLY A 7 7.57 -7.78 -20.08
N ARG A 8 6.56 -8.55 -19.62
CA ARG A 8 5.42 -8.09 -18.78
C ARG A 8 5.77 -7.28 -17.52
N TYR A 9 7.03 -7.29 -17.12
CA TYR A 9 7.55 -6.63 -15.92
C TYR A 9 8.34 -5.34 -16.24
N THR A 10 8.30 -4.87 -17.49
CA THR A 10 8.97 -3.64 -17.91
C THR A 10 7.99 -2.47 -17.98
N HIS A 11 8.48 -1.27 -17.65
CA HIS A 11 7.68 -0.03 -17.68
C HIS A 11 7.10 0.29 -19.07
N LYS A 12 7.73 -0.22 -20.14
CA LYS A 12 7.32 0.00 -21.54
C LYS A 12 5.98 -0.62 -21.91
N ILE A 13 5.47 -1.54 -21.09
CA ILE A 13 4.17 -2.21 -21.32
C ILE A 13 3.04 -1.45 -20.60
N VAL A 14 3.37 -0.47 -19.76
CA VAL A 14 2.37 0.36 -19.08
C VAL A 14 1.79 1.37 -20.07
N GLY A 15 0.52 1.17 -20.43
CA GLY A 15 -0.24 2.16 -21.19
C GLY A 15 -0.63 3.37 -20.31
N VAL A 16 -1.05 4.45 -20.95
CA VAL A 16 -1.54 5.65 -20.24
C VAL A 16 -2.78 5.25 -19.40
N PRO A 17 -2.76 5.46 -18.07
CA PRO A 17 -3.85 5.00 -17.20
C PRO A 17 -5.13 5.82 -17.38
N GLY A 18 -6.18 5.21 -17.95
CA GLY A 18 -7.47 5.85 -18.25
C GLY A 18 -8.57 5.68 -17.20
N THR A 19 -8.37 4.84 -16.18
CA THR A 19 -9.42 4.45 -15.22
C THR A 19 -10.04 5.63 -14.49
N VAL A 20 -9.22 6.57 -13.99
CA VAL A 20 -9.72 7.75 -13.26
C VAL A 20 -10.57 8.63 -14.18
N HIS A 21 -10.09 8.87 -15.40
CA HIS A 21 -10.82 9.66 -16.39
C HIS A 21 -12.14 9.00 -16.79
N GLY A 22 -12.14 7.68 -16.96
CA GLY A 22 -13.36 6.90 -17.24
C GLY A 22 -14.40 7.04 -16.12
N MET A 23 -13.98 6.90 -14.86
CA MET A 23 -14.90 7.05 -13.71
C MET A 23 -15.46 8.47 -13.60
N VAL A 24 -14.63 9.51 -13.82
CA VAL A 24 -15.10 10.91 -13.82
C VAL A 24 -16.09 11.16 -14.96
N THR A 25 -15.83 10.64 -16.16
CA THR A 25 -16.73 10.82 -17.30
C THR A 25 -18.05 10.07 -17.12
N ALA A 26 -18.01 8.84 -16.58
CA ALA A 26 -19.21 8.09 -16.22
C ALA A 26 -20.03 8.82 -15.14
N HIS A 27 -19.36 9.37 -14.12
CA HIS A 27 -20.00 10.16 -13.07
C HIS A 27 -20.62 11.46 -13.61
N LYS A 28 -19.97 12.15 -14.56
CA LYS A 28 -20.56 13.33 -15.21
C LYS A 28 -21.82 13.01 -16.00
N ARG A 29 -21.90 11.82 -16.62
CA ARG A 29 -23.02 11.41 -17.48
C ARG A 29 -24.17 10.77 -16.71
N TYR A 30 -23.87 10.01 -15.66
CA TYR A 30 -24.86 9.17 -14.95
C TYR A 30 -24.86 9.35 -13.43
N GLY A 31 -23.99 10.23 -12.90
CA GLY A 31 -23.83 10.42 -11.46
C GLY A 31 -24.96 11.26 -10.86
N SER A 32 -25.57 10.73 -9.80
CA SER A 32 -26.60 11.43 -9.03
C SER A 32 -26.07 12.10 -7.76
N MET A 33 -24.93 11.64 -7.23
CA MET A 33 -24.33 12.12 -5.98
C MET A 33 -23.11 13.00 -6.23
N LYS A 34 -22.79 13.93 -5.32
CA LYS A 34 -21.55 14.73 -5.40
C LYS A 34 -20.31 13.82 -5.38
N TRP A 35 -19.44 13.95 -6.38
CA TRP A 35 -18.22 13.15 -6.56
C TRP A 35 -17.37 13.02 -5.28
N LYS A 36 -17.18 14.13 -4.57
CA LYS A 36 -16.43 14.17 -3.30
C LYS A 36 -16.97 13.17 -2.27
N ARG A 37 -18.29 13.02 -2.17
CA ARG A 37 -18.94 12.13 -1.20
C ARG A 37 -18.70 10.65 -1.53
N LEU A 38 -18.53 10.31 -2.81
CA LEU A 38 -18.21 8.96 -3.26
C LEU A 38 -16.76 8.58 -2.94
N LEU A 39 -15.83 9.54 -3.03
CA LEU A 39 -14.41 9.32 -2.75
C LEU A 39 -14.05 9.35 -1.26
N GLU A 40 -14.79 10.12 -0.46
CA GLU A 40 -14.56 10.28 0.98
C GLU A 40 -14.32 8.96 1.75
N PRO A 41 -15.13 7.89 1.62
CA PRO A 41 -14.87 6.64 2.33
C PRO A 41 -13.55 5.98 1.92
N ALA A 42 -13.20 6.02 0.63
CA ALA A 42 -11.94 5.46 0.15
C ALA A 42 -10.73 6.26 0.67
N ILE A 43 -10.85 7.59 0.74
CA ILE A 43 -9.81 8.46 1.30
C ILE A 43 -9.61 8.15 2.79
N ARG A 44 -10.69 7.99 3.55
CA ARG A 44 -10.61 7.63 4.98
C ARG A 44 -9.95 6.28 5.18
N LEU A 45 -10.34 5.26 4.43
CA LEU A 45 -9.71 3.93 4.51
C LEU A 45 -8.22 3.99 4.15
N ALA A 46 -7.84 4.75 3.13
CA ALA A 46 -6.44 4.92 2.75
C ALA A 46 -5.62 5.67 3.81
N ARG A 47 -6.22 6.68 4.45
CA ARG A 47 -5.58 7.51 5.49
C ARG A 47 -5.46 6.80 6.82
N ASP A 48 -6.57 6.25 7.31
CA ASP A 48 -6.63 5.65 8.63
C ASP A 48 -6.03 4.24 8.60
N GLY A 49 -6.10 3.58 7.44
CA GLY A 49 -5.65 2.20 7.24
C GLY A 49 -6.69 1.18 7.65
N PHE A 50 -6.70 0.06 6.95
CA PHE A 50 -7.69 -1.01 7.07
C PHE A 50 -7.03 -2.36 7.38
N GLU A 51 -7.83 -3.29 7.90
CA GLU A 51 -7.38 -4.64 8.20
C GLU A 51 -7.19 -5.44 6.92
N VAL A 52 -6.02 -6.05 6.80
CA VAL A 52 -5.65 -6.89 5.66
C VAL A 52 -6.36 -8.23 5.81
N ASP A 53 -7.11 -8.62 4.78
CA ASP A 53 -7.70 -9.94 4.71
C ASP A 53 -6.66 -11.01 4.31
N ALA A 54 -7.01 -12.29 4.45
CA ALA A 54 -6.11 -13.39 4.12
C ALA A 54 -5.74 -13.46 2.62
N ALA A 55 -6.61 -13.00 1.72
CA ALA A 55 -6.33 -12.99 0.28
C ALA A 55 -5.32 -11.89 -0.09
N LEU A 56 -5.52 -10.69 0.44
CA LEU A 56 -4.63 -9.55 0.29
C LEU A 56 -3.26 -9.84 0.92
N ALA A 57 -3.22 -10.42 2.13
CA ALA A 57 -1.96 -10.84 2.75
C ALA A 57 -1.19 -11.82 1.85
N ARG A 58 -1.87 -12.82 1.27
CA ARG A 58 -1.24 -13.76 0.34
C ARG A 58 -0.71 -13.05 -0.91
N SER A 59 -1.50 -12.16 -1.51
CA SER A 59 -1.13 -11.41 -2.71
C SER A 59 0.09 -10.52 -2.47
N LEU A 60 0.08 -9.73 -1.38
CA LEU A 60 1.20 -8.87 -0.99
C LEU A 60 2.47 -9.69 -0.77
N ASN A 61 2.37 -10.79 -0.03
CA ASN A 61 3.52 -11.65 0.21
C ASN A 61 4.05 -12.32 -1.06
N ALA A 62 3.21 -12.65 -2.03
CA ALA A 62 3.63 -13.22 -3.30
C ALA A 62 4.41 -12.19 -4.14
N VAL A 63 3.93 -10.95 -4.20
CA VAL A 63 4.60 -9.85 -4.90
C VAL A 63 5.93 -9.51 -4.21
N LEU A 64 5.94 -9.35 -2.88
CA LEU A 64 7.15 -9.03 -2.12
C LEU A 64 8.20 -10.15 -2.13
N ALA A 65 7.79 -11.41 -2.23
CA ALA A 65 8.71 -12.53 -2.36
C ALA A 65 9.31 -12.69 -3.77
N SER A 66 8.75 -12.01 -4.77
CA SER A 66 9.19 -12.13 -6.16
C SER A 66 10.64 -11.64 -6.31
N ARG A 67 11.46 -12.42 -7.05
CA ARG A 67 12.90 -12.13 -7.25
C ARG A 67 13.14 -10.74 -7.82
N SER A 68 12.27 -10.29 -8.73
CA SER A 68 12.32 -8.97 -9.36
C SER A 68 12.15 -7.82 -8.37
N VAL A 69 11.40 -8.05 -7.29
CA VAL A 69 11.18 -7.07 -6.22
C VAL A 69 12.32 -7.12 -5.21
N ARG A 70 12.71 -8.32 -4.74
CA ARG A 70 13.77 -8.47 -3.71
C ARG A 70 15.17 -8.12 -4.19
N ARG A 71 15.50 -8.40 -5.46
CA ARG A 71 16.84 -8.15 -6.03
C ARG A 71 16.88 -6.96 -6.98
N GLY A 72 15.73 -6.42 -7.37
CA GLY A 72 15.67 -5.33 -8.35
C GLY A 72 15.82 -3.98 -7.66
N GLU A 73 16.77 -3.17 -8.11
CA GLU A 73 16.97 -1.79 -7.63
C GLU A 73 15.78 -0.87 -7.92
N HIS A 74 14.90 -1.27 -8.85
CA HIS A 74 13.80 -0.45 -9.36
C HIS A 74 12.50 -0.51 -8.53
N HIS A 75 12.39 -1.38 -7.52
CA HIS A 75 11.16 -1.58 -6.74
C HIS A 75 11.26 -1.10 -5.28
N GLN A 76 12.23 -0.22 -4.98
CA GLN A 76 12.49 0.28 -3.61
C GLN A 76 11.27 0.95 -3.00
N GLU A 77 10.52 1.75 -3.78
CA GLU A 77 9.29 2.40 -3.28
C GLU A 77 8.19 1.38 -2.95
N LEU A 78 8.07 0.30 -3.72
CA LEU A 78 7.09 -0.76 -3.43
C LEU A 78 7.43 -1.46 -2.10
N ILE A 79 8.72 -1.75 -1.87
CA ILE A 79 9.18 -2.34 -0.60
C ILE A 79 9.03 -1.33 0.55
N ARG A 80 9.31 -0.05 0.32
CA ARG A 80 9.15 0.99 1.33
C ARG A 80 7.69 1.16 1.77
N VAL A 81 6.78 1.10 0.82
CA VAL A 81 5.36 1.36 1.04
C VAL A 81 4.60 0.13 1.53
N TYR A 82 4.82 -1.02 0.89
CA TYR A 82 4.08 -2.25 1.15
C TYR A 82 4.91 -3.33 1.84
N GLY A 83 6.21 -3.13 2.01
CA GLY A 83 7.05 -4.03 2.78
C GLY A 83 6.68 -3.97 4.26
N LYS A 84 6.86 -5.10 4.93
CA LYS A 84 6.72 -5.20 6.38
C LYS A 84 8.12 -5.16 6.99
N SER A 85 8.33 -4.33 8.02
CA SER A 85 9.62 -4.23 8.72
C SER A 85 10.05 -5.57 9.29
N GLU A 86 9.10 -6.37 9.77
CA GLU A 86 9.35 -7.70 10.32
C GLU A 86 8.33 -8.72 9.80
N GLY A 87 8.84 -9.78 9.15
CA GLY A 87 8.06 -10.94 8.73
C GLY A 87 7.18 -10.71 7.50
N ARG A 88 6.06 -11.42 7.45
CA ARG A 88 5.10 -11.44 6.33
C ARG A 88 3.77 -10.83 6.76
N TRP A 89 3.00 -10.34 5.79
CA TRP A 89 1.61 -9.92 6.02
C TRP A 89 0.77 -11.11 6.44
N LYS A 90 -0.09 -10.90 7.44
CA LYS A 90 -1.07 -11.85 7.98
C LYS A 90 -2.44 -11.18 8.00
N ALA A 91 -3.49 -12.01 8.03
CA ALA A 91 -4.84 -11.51 8.21
C ALA A 91 -4.94 -10.75 9.55
N GLY A 92 -5.58 -9.59 9.54
CA GLY A 92 -5.71 -8.70 10.71
C GLY A 92 -4.54 -7.72 10.90
N ASP A 93 -3.46 -7.82 10.11
CA ASP A 93 -2.48 -6.74 10.05
C ASP A 93 -3.12 -5.47 9.48
N ARG A 94 -2.66 -4.30 9.91
CA ARG A 94 -3.19 -3.02 9.41
C ARG A 94 -2.31 -2.46 8.31
N LEU A 95 -2.89 -2.26 7.13
CA LEU A 95 -2.24 -1.61 5.99
C LEU A 95 -2.70 -0.15 5.90
N VAL A 96 -1.75 0.78 5.89
CA VAL A 96 -1.97 2.21 5.70
C VAL A 96 -1.30 2.63 4.39
N CYS A 97 -2.01 3.35 3.52
CA CYS A 97 -1.42 3.84 2.28
C CYS A 97 -0.59 5.11 2.54
N PRO A 98 0.74 5.07 2.35
CA PRO A 98 1.66 6.13 2.77
C PRO A 98 1.70 7.34 1.84
N ILE A 99 0.82 7.48 0.86
CA ILE A 99 0.75 8.74 0.09
C ILE A 99 0.48 9.96 1.00
N TRP A 100 0.02 9.71 2.23
CA TRP A 100 -0.12 10.68 3.32
C TRP A 100 0.91 10.55 4.47
N LEU A 101 1.78 9.53 4.46
CA LEU A 101 2.81 9.38 5.48
C LEU A 101 4.04 10.22 5.09
N PRO A 102 4.55 11.11 5.98
CA PRO A 102 5.77 11.86 5.70
C PRO A 102 6.92 10.89 5.43
N ARG A 103 7.86 11.28 4.55
CA ARG A 103 9.02 10.46 4.13
C ARG A 103 9.86 9.89 5.29
N SER A 104 9.71 10.45 6.49
CA SER A 104 10.40 10.04 7.71
C SER A 104 9.75 8.86 8.45
N ASN A 105 8.49 8.49 8.18
CA ASN A 105 7.79 7.48 8.97
C ASN A 105 7.84 6.09 8.32
N VAL A 106 9.03 5.51 8.32
CA VAL A 106 9.19 4.05 8.20
C VAL A 106 8.77 3.46 9.54
N SER A 107 7.72 2.64 9.55
CA SER A 107 7.14 2.03 10.74
C SER A 107 8.17 1.59 11.79
N PRO A 108 8.23 2.22 12.98
CA PRO A 108 8.55 1.51 14.19
C PRO A 108 7.24 0.83 14.61
N THR A 109 7.16 -0.48 14.43
CA THR A 109 6.18 -1.30 15.13
C THR A 109 6.18 -0.88 16.60
N LYS A 110 4.99 -0.54 17.08
CA LYS A 110 4.67 0.00 18.40
C LYS A 110 5.65 -0.49 19.47
N LYS A 111 6.44 0.41 20.05
CA LYS A 111 6.96 0.25 21.41
C LYS A 111 5.73 0.14 22.30
N THR A 112 5.38 -1.08 22.69
CA THR A 112 4.34 -1.36 23.67
C THR A 112 4.77 -0.63 24.94
N MET A 113 4.11 0.50 25.19
CA MET A 113 4.13 1.18 26.45
C MET A 113 3.42 0.26 27.44
N ASP A 114 4.17 -0.56 28.17
CA ASP A 114 3.72 -1.08 29.44
C ASP A 114 4.47 -0.31 30.53
N SER A 115 3.86 0.78 30.95
CA SER A 115 4.12 1.41 32.23
C SER A 115 3.36 0.62 33.30
N THR A 116 4.05 -0.26 34.01
CA THR A 116 3.56 -0.75 35.30
C THR A 116 4.71 -0.82 36.31
N ARG A 117 4.76 0.24 37.14
CA ARG A 117 5.15 0.29 38.57
C ARG A 117 6.66 0.14 38.91
N ASP A 118 7.31 1.15 39.51
CA ASP A 118 7.35 1.41 40.98
C ASP A 118 7.96 0.21 41.72
N GLY A 119 9.06 0.24 42.47
CA GLY A 119 9.93 1.27 43.03
C GLY A 119 10.71 0.63 44.20
N SER A 120 12.01 0.95 44.32
CA SER A 120 12.91 0.75 45.50
C SER A 120 13.28 -0.68 45.97
N PRO A 121 14.27 -0.85 46.87
CA PRO A 121 15.63 -0.28 46.87
C PRO A 121 16.72 -1.35 47.18
N GLY A 122 17.99 -0.99 47.01
CA GLY A 122 19.16 -1.75 47.48
C GLY A 122 20.43 -0.92 47.34
#